data_AF-A0A397BFI0-F1
#
_entry.id   AF-A0A397BFI0-F1
#
_cell.length_a   1.000
_cell.length_b   1.000
_cell.length_c   1.000
_cell.angle_alpha   90.00
_cell.angle_beta   90.00
_cell.angle_gamma   90.00
#
_symmetry.space_group_name_H-M   'P 1'
#
loop_
_entity.id
_entity.type
_entity.pdbx_description
1 polymer ?
#
loop_
_entity_poly.entity_id
_entity_poly.type
_entity_poly.pdbx_seq_one_letter_code
_entity_poly.pdbx_strand_id
1 'polypeptide(L)'
;MPLVTFCGIPGAGKSWLASRLRDHFESLGKEVVLVNDESERLERSVAYLGTCCRVDAIARRFEEPLEKNRWDSPLIRVLPDVDDTNVSLVLQHIEQVILHGKVTKAGWATQAKLVVETSFLQQLDAITNAIVDDLIGRQRDFDLVDAYQVPQATTKISF
;
A
#
# COMPACT_ATOMS: atom_id res chain seq x y z
N MET A 1 10.69 7.74 6.64
CA MET A 1 11.59 8.17 5.54
C MET A 1 10.79 8.12 4.25
N PRO A 2 10.44 9.27 3.66
CA PRO A 2 9.69 9.32 2.41
C PRO A 2 10.58 8.89 1.24
N LEU A 3 10.06 8.03 0.35
CA LEU A 3 10.69 7.67 -0.92
C LEU A 3 10.04 8.50 -2.03
N VAL A 4 10.85 9.21 -2.80
CA VAL A 4 10.40 10.03 -3.94
C VAL A 4 10.92 9.40 -5.22
N THR A 5 10.03 9.05 -6.13
CA THR A 5 10.37 8.45 -7.43
C THR A 5 10.03 9.42 -8.56
N PHE A 6 10.99 9.69 -9.44
CA PHE A 6 10.78 10.51 -10.62
C PHE A 6 10.53 9.63 -11.84
N CYS A 7 9.36 9.79 -12.47
CA CYS A 7 8.95 9.05 -13.66
C CYS A 7 8.73 10.04 -14.82
N GLY A 8 9.07 9.65 -16.05
CA GLY A 8 8.89 10.51 -17.22
C GLY A 8 9.76 10.11 -18.41
N ILE A 9 9.50 10.72 -19.56
CA ILE A 9 10.19 10.48 -20.83
C ILE A 9 11.71 10.76 -20.68
N PRO A 10 12.59 9.97 -21.33
CA PRO A 10 14.02 10.27 -21.34
C PRO A 10 14.30 11.72 -21.79
N GLY A 11 15.25 12.40 -21.15
CA GLY A 11 15.57 13.80 -21.46
C GLY A 11 14.66 14.86 -20.84
N ALA A 12 13.56 14.49 -20.15
CA ALA A 12 12.64 15.44 -19.51
C ALA A 12 13.20 16.18 -18.25
N GLY A 13 14.50 16.14 -17.99
CA GLY A 13 15.10 16.86 -16.85
C GLY A 13 14.91 16.21 -15.47
N LYS A 14 14.49 14.95 -15.37
CA LYS A 14 14.30 14.25 -14.09
C LYS A 14 15.53 14.29 -13.16
N SER A 15 16.71 13.96 -13.70
CA SER A 15 17.97 13.98 -12.95
C SER A 15 18.37 15.39 -12.50
N TRP A 16 18.01 16.40 -13.30
CA TRP A 16 18.22 17.80 -12.98
C TRP A 16 17.31 18.24 -11.83
N LEU A 17 16.02 17.91 -11.89
CA LEU A 17 15.06 18.22 -10.82
C LEU A 17 15.40 17.48 -9.52
N ALA A 18 15.81 16.21 -9.62
CA ALA A 18 16.22 15.42 -8.46
C ALA A 18 17.44 16.01 -7.74
N SER A 19 18.42 16.54 -8.49
CA SER A 19 19.56 17.24 -7.89
C SER A 19 19.14 18.52 -7.16
N ARG A 20 18.29 19.34 -7.78
CA ARG A 20 17.82 20.59 -7.17
C ARG A 20 16.95 20.35 -5.94
N LEU A 21 16.17 19.26 -5.94
CA LEU A 21 15.37 18.84 -4.80
C LEU A 21 16.25 18.37 -3.64
N ARG A 22 17.33 17.62 -3.93
CA ARG A 22 18.33 17.27 -2.91
C ARG A 22 18.91 18.52 -2.27
N ASP A 23 19.40 19.46 -3.08
CA ASP A 23 20.02 20.70 -2.58
C ASP A 23 19.03 21.51 -1.72
N HIS A 24 17.75 21.56 -2.11
CA HIS A 24 16.68 22.20 -1.33
C HIS A 24 16.51 21.57 0.05
N PHE A 25 16.41 20.25 0.14
CA PHE A 25 16.23 19.55 1.41
C PHE A 25 17.50 19.53 2.28
N GLU A 26 18.68 19.49 1.67
CA GLU A 26 19.96 19.67 2.38
C GLU A 26 20.05 21.07 3.01
N SER A 27 19.59 22.11 2.30
CA SER A 27 19.50 23.48 2.84
C SER A 27 18.56 23.59 4.05
N LEU A 28 17.55 22.72 4.13
CA LEU A 28 16.63 22.58 5.27
C LEU A 28 17.21 21.70 6.40
N GLY A 29 18.46 21.23 6.27
CA GLY A 29 19.14 20.37 7.24
C GLY A 29 18.63 18.93 7.27
N LYS A 30 18.05 18.44 6.17
CA LYS A 30 17.61 17.03 6.06
C LYS A 30 18.67 16.20 5.36
N GLU A 31 18.86 14.97 5.83
CA GLU A 31 19.67 13.97 5.14
C GLU A 31 18.91 13.46 3.92
N VAL A 32 19.52 13.57 2.74
CA VAL A 32 18.93 13.13 1.48
C VAL A 32 19.92 12.21 0.78
N VAL A 33 19.45 11.03 0.38
CA VAL A 33 20.21 10.08 -0.42
C VAL A 33 19.64 10.10 -1.84
N LEU A 34 20.44 10.55 -2.80
CA LEU A 34 20.10 10.47 -4.21
C LEU A 34 20.58 9.12 -4.77
N VAL A 35 19.64 8.24 -5.10
CA VAL A 35 19.93 6.95 -5.74
C VAL A 35 19.84 7.12 -7.26
N ASN A 36 20.96 6.88 -7.93
CA ASN A 36 21.13 6.97 -9.37
C ASN A 36 21.99 5.79 -9.85
N ASP A 37 21.87 5.36 -11.11
CA ASP A 37 22.71 4.24 -11.60
C ASP A 37 24.22 4.55 -11.49
N GLU A 38 24.59 5.84 -11.56
CA GLU A 38 25.99 6.29 -11.36
C GLU A 38 26.49 6.05 -9.94
N SER A 39 25.63 6.26 -8.92
CA SER A 39 25.99 5.98 -7.53
C SER A 39 26.11 4.48 -7.23
N GLU A 40 25.52 3.63 -8.07
CA GLU A 40 25.56 2.16 -7.94
C GLU A 40 26.60 1.49 -8.86
N ARG A 41 27.47 2.28 -9.53
CA ARG A 41 28.52 1.78 -10.45
C ARG A 41 27.99 0.91 -11.60
N LEU A 42 26.73 1.09 -11.99
CA LEU A 42 26.17 0.46 -13.18
C LEU A 42 26.56 1.31 -14.40
N GLU A 43 27.36 0.77 -15.31
CA GLU A 43 27.76 1.49 -16.53
C GLU A 43 26.54 1.79 -17.42
N ARG A 44 26.06 3.04 -17.37
CA ARG A 44 25.02 3.55 -18.28
C ARG A 44 25.45 3.56 -19.74
N SER A 45 26.76 3.63 -19.99
CA SER A 45 27.29 4.10 -21.27
C SER A 45 26.92 3.16 -22.43
N VAL A 46 26.88 1.84 -22.23
CA VAL A 46 26.62 0.91 -23.34
C VAL A 46 25.17 0.95 -23.84
N ALA A 47 24.21 1.29 -22.98
CA ALA A 47 22.79 1.35 -23.35
C ALA A 47 22.41 2.61 -24.16
N TYR A 48 23.10 3.74 -23.89
CA TYR A 48 22.77 5.07 -24.44
C TYR A 48 23.70 5.55 -25.57
N LEU A 49 24.84 4.88 -25.82
CA LEU A 49 25.87 5.33 -26.77
C LEU A 49 25.54 5.18 -28.28
N GLY A 50 24.26 5.19 -28.69
CA GLY A 50 23.95 5.14 -30.12
C GLY A 50 22.61 5.75 -30.53
N THR A 51 22.73 6.94 -31.14
CA THR A 51 21.81 7.57 -32.10
C THR A 51 20.50 8.16 -31.56
N CYS A 52 20.21 9.38 -32.02
CA CYS A 52 18.95 10.15 -31.91
C CYS A 52 17.67 9.29 -32.01
N CYS A 53 17.69 8.19 -32.77
CA CYS A 53 16.55 7.29 -32.94
C CYS A 53 16.17 6.46 -31.70
N ARG A 54 17.04 6.29 -30.70
CA ARG A 54 16.79 5.38 -29.57
C ARG A 54 16.11 6.05 -28.39
N VAL A 55 16.42 7.31 -28.13
CA VAL A 55 15.68 8.16 -27.17
C VAL A 55 14.22 8.24 -27.60
N ASP A 56 14.00 8.43 -28.90
CA ASP A 56 12.67 8.45 -29.51
C ASP A 56 11.97 7.07 -29.41
N ALA A 57 12.70 5.96 -29.60
CA ALA A 57 12.15 4.62 -29.42
C ALA A 57 11.72 4.31 -27.98
N ILE A 58 12.46 4.81 -26.98
CA ILE A 58 12.09 4.66 -25.56
C ILE A 58 10.95 5.62 -25.20
N ALA A 59 10.96 6.85 -25.72
CA ALA A 59 9.87 7.80 -25.55
C ALA A 59 8.55 7.25 -26.07
N ARG A 60 8.55 6.55 -27.22
CA ARG A 60 7.34 5.89 -27.76
C ARG A 60 6.84 4.70 -26.93
N ARG A 61 7.68 4.14 -26.06
CA ARG A 61 7.31 3.07 -25.11
C ARG A 61 6.91 3.61 -23.74
N PHE A 62 7.00 4.92 -23.52
CA PHE A 62 6.60 5.52 -22.27
C PHE A 62 5.07 5.50 -22.17
N GLU A 63 4.55 4.82 -21.15
CA GLU A 63 3.13 4.87 -20.78
C GLU A 63 2.94 5.91 -19.68
N GLU A 64 1.99 6.81 -19.86
CA GLU A 64 1.68 7.80 -18.84
C GLU A 64 1.06 7.13 -17.61
N PRO A 65 1.44 7.55 -16.39
CA PRO A 65 0.88 7.01 -15.16
C PRO A 65 -0.65 7.05 -15.13
N LEU A 66 -1.28 5.90 -14.88
CA LEU A 66 -2.73 5.76 -14.86
C LEU A 66 -3.32 6.09 -13.49
N GLU A 67 -4.04 7.21 -13.40
CA GLU A 67 -4.61 7.72 -12.14
C GLU A 67 -5.58 6.76 -11.44
N LYS A 68 -6.19 5.83 -12.21
CA LYS A 68 -7.10 4.81 -11.69
C LYS A 68 -6.39 3.80 -10.79
N ASN A 69 -5.10 3.57 -11.04
CA ASN A 69 -4.31 2.62 -10.29
C ASN A 69 -3.68 3.33 -9.09
N ARG A 70 -3.90 2.79 -7.88
CA ARG A 70 -3.37 3.39 -6.65
C ARG A 70 -1.85 3.52 -6.65
N TRP A 71 -1.16 2.56 -7.27
CA TRP A 71 0.30 2.49 -7.30
C TRP A 71 0.91 3.24 -8.50
N ASP A 72 0.08 3.69 -9.43
CA ASP A 72 0.49 4.36 -10.67
C ASP A 72 -0.17 5.75 -10.80
N SER A 73 -0.72 6.27 -9.70
CA SER A 73 -1.29 7.62 -9.62
C SER A 73 -0.22 8.59 -9.09
N PRO A 74 0.32 9.49 -9.92
CA PRO A 74 1.42 10.36 -9.53
C PRO A 74 0.91 11.45 -8.59
N LEU A 75 1.61 11.66 -7.47
CA LEU A 75 1.25 12.71 -6.50
C LEU A 75 1.43 14.12 -7.06
N ILE A 76 2.40 14.31 -7.96
CA ILE A 76 2.76 15.60 -8.55
C ILE A 76 3.07 15.37 -10.03
N ARG A 77 2.46 16.17 -10.91
CA ARG A 77 2.77 16.22 -12.34
C ARG A 77 3.55 17.50 -12.63
N VAL A 78 4.73 17.38 -13.23
CA VAL A 78 5.56 18.52 -13.65
C VAL A 78 5.51 18.61 -15.17
N LEU A 79 5.01 19.73 -15.69
CA LEU A 79 4.97 20.03 -17.11
C LEU A 79 6.32 20.66 -17.54
N PRO A 80 6.74 20.51 -18.81
CA PRO A 80 8.04 20.99 -19.29
C PRO A 80 8.19 22.53 -19.38
N ASP A 81 7.15 23.31 -19.10
CA ASP A 81 7.14 24.78 -19.16
C ASP A 81 7.74 25.42 -17.88
N VAL A 82 8.88 24.90 -17.44
CA VAL A 82 9.49 25.27 -16.15
C VAL A 82 10.54 26.34 -16.35
N ASP A 83 10.14 27.60 -16.22
CA ASP A 83 11.06 28.72 -16.00
C ASP A 83 11.63 28.68 -14.56
N ASP A 84 12.80 29.29 -14.31
CA ASP A 84 13.50 29.25 -13.00
C ASP A 84 12.62 29.68 -11.80
N THR A 85 11.66 30.59 -12.03
CA THR A 85 10.64 30.99 -11.05
C THR A 85 9.65 29.87 -10.72
N ASN A 86 9.21 29.11 -11.73
CA ASN A 86 8.28 27.99 -11.58
C ASN A 86 8.94 26.81 -10.85
N VAL A 87 10.25 26.62 -11.01
CA VAL A 87 11.00 25.56 -10.33
C VAL A 87 10.90 25.69 -8.81
N SER A 88 11.08 26.90 -8.29
CA SER A 88 11.05 27.15 -6.85
C SER A 88 9.67 26.86 -6.25
N LEU A 89 8.60 27.19 -6.98
CA LEU A 89 7.22 26.85 -6.58
C LEU A 89 6.97 25.34 -6.59
N VAL A 90 7.50 24.62 -7.59
CA VAL A 90 7.41 23.16 -7.66
C VAL A 90 8.14 22.51 -6.48
N LEU A 91 9.34 23.00 -6.13
CA LEU A 91 10.09 22.49 -4.98
C LEU A 91 9.35 22.72 -3.65
N GLN A 92 8.79 23.91 -3.45
CA GLN A 92 7.94 24.21 -2.29
C GLN A 92 6.71 23.31 -2.24
N HIS A 93 6.07 23.05 -3.39
CA HIS A 93 4.93 22.15 -3.45
C HIS A 93 5.32 20.72 -3.07
N ILE A 94 6.46 20.22 -3.57
CA ILE A 94 6.98 18.90 -3.21
C ILE A 94 7.32 18.84 -1.71
N GLU A 95 7.92 19.89 -1.15
CA GLU A 95 8.17 20.01 0.28
C GLU A 95 6.89 19.90 1.10
N GLN A 96 5.85 20.64 0.73
CA GLN A 96 4.55 20.59 1.41
C GLN A 96 3.94 19.18 1.35
N VAL A 97 4.05 18.49 0.20
CA VAL A 97 3.54 17.12 0.04
C VAL A 97 4.34 16.12 0.87
N ILE A 98 5.66 16.27 0.97
CA ILE A 98 6.52 15.34 1.71
C ILE A 98 6.40 15.54 3.23
N LEU A 99 6.40 16.79 3.70
CA LEU A 99 6.40 17.12 5.12
C LEU A 99 4.99 17.18 5.72
N HIS A 100 4.02 17.67 4.94
CA HIS A 100 2.66 17.94 5.41
C HIS A 100 1.59 17.14 4.64
N GLY A 101 2.01 16.24 3.73
CA GLY A 101 1.09 15.42 2.95
C GLY A 101 0.20 14.54 3.82
N LYS A 102 -1.01 14.29 3.31
CA LYS A 102 -1.98 13.39 3.96
C LYS A 102 -1.35 12.00 4.07
N VAL A 103 -1.18 11.53 5.31
CA VAL A 103 -0.86 10.12 5.59
C VAL A 103 -1.97 9.28 4.96
N THR A 104 -1.66 8.49 3.94
CA THR A 104 -2.63 7.54 3.39
C THR A 104 -3.03 6.60 4.52
N LYS A 105 -4.33 6.58 4.85
CA LYS A 105 -4.85 5.73 5.92
C LYS A 105 -4.39 4.30 5.64
N ALA A 106 -3.66 3.69 6.58
CA ALA A 106 -3.11 2.35 6.41
C ALA A 106 -4.21 1.41 5.90
N GLY A 107 -3.90 0.66 4.83
CA GLY A 107 -4.87 -0.20 4.19
C GLY A 107 -5.38 -1.27 5.15
N TRP A 108 -6.55 -1.86 4.87
CA TRP A 108 -7.09 -2.97 5.66
C TRP A 108 -6.12 -4.15 5.78
N ALA A 109 -5.22 -4.33 4.81
CA ALA A 109 -4.18 -5.37 4.84
C ALA A 109 -3.09 -5.15 5.93
N THR A 110 -2.92 -3.92 6.41
CA THR A 110 -1.97 -3.58 7.50
C THR A 110 -2.66 -3.33 8.84
N GLN A 111 -3.99 -3.43 8.90
CA GLN A 111 -4.65 -3.55 10.19
C GLN A 111 -4.32 -4.93 10.74
N ALA A 112 -3.54 -4.95 11.82
CA ALA A 112 -3.30 -6.17 12.57
C ALA A 112 -4.65 -6.81 12.86
N LYS A 113 -4.86 -8.02 12.33
CA LYS A 113 -6.04 -8.82 12.64
C LYS A 113 -6.12 -8.87 14.16
N LEU A 114 -7.24 -8.42 14.73
CA LEU A 114 -7.49 -8.52 16.17
C LEU A 114 -7.18 -9.97 16.57
N VAL A 115 -6.29 -10.13 17.54
CA VAL A 115 -5.95 -11.44 18.11
C VAL A 115 -7.22 -11.93 18.79
N VAL A 116 -8.01 -12.70 18.07
CA VAL A 116 -9.14 -13.41 18.65
C VAL A 116 -8.52 -14.39 19.63
N GLU A 117 -8.84 -14.22 20.92
CA GLU A 117 -8.40 -15.09 22.00
C GLU A 117 -8.60 -16.56 21.57
N THR A 118 -7.55 -17.36 21.70
CA THR A 118 -7.51 -18.80 21.31
C THR A 118 -8.61 -19.65 21.97
N SER A 119 -9.30 -19.07 22.95
CA SER A 119 -10.40 -19.66 23.70
C SER A 119 -11.69 -19.82 22.91
N PHE A 120 -11.94 -19.08 21.81
CA PHE A 120 -13.25 -19.15 21.13
C PHE A 120 -13.56 -20.54 20.54
N LEU A 121 -12.58 -21.16 19.85
CA LEU A 121 -12.77 -22.47 19.24
C LEU A 121 -12.91 -23.56 20.31
N GLN A 122 -12.16 -23.44 21.41
CA GLN A 122 -12.25 -24.35 22.55
C GLN A 122 -13.61 -24.22 23.27
N GLN A 123 -14.12 -22.99 23.43
CA GLN A 123 -15.44 -22.74 24.01
C GLN A 123 -16.56 -23.29 23.12
N LEU A 124 -16.46 -23.11 21.81
CA LEU A 124 -17.41 -23.69 20.86
C LEU A 124 -17.44 -25.21 20.96
N ASP A 125 -16.28 -25.85 20.93
CA ASP A 125 -16.18 -27.32 20.99
C ASP A 125 -16.72 -27.88 22.32
N ALA A 126 -16.41 -27.23 23.45
CA ALA A 126 -16.96 -27.59 24.74
C ALA A 126 -18.50 -27.46 24.81
N ILE A 127 -19.06 -26.38 24.25
CA ILE A 127 -20.50 -26.17 24.20
C ILE A 127 -21.16 -27.20 23.28
N THR A 128 -20.58 -27.48 22.10
CA THR A 128 -21.16 -28.46 21.18
C THR A 128 -21.15 -29.87 21.75
N ASN A 129 -20.07 -30.28 22.41
CA ASN A 129 -19.99 -31.61 23.04
C ASN A 129 -20.98 -31.75 24.20
N ALA A 130 -21.16 -30.70 25.01
CA ALA A 130 -22.16 -30.70 26.07
C ALA A 130 -23.60 -30.86 25.54
N ILE A 131 -23.92 -30.25 24.40
CA ILE A 131 -25.23 -30.40 23.75
C ILE A 131 -25.43 -31.83 23.23
N VAL A 132 -24.39 -32.42 22.63
CA VAL A 132 -24.44 -33.78 22.09
C VAL A 132 -24.64 -34.80 23.21
N ASP A 133 -23.90 -34.70 24.31
CA ASP A 133 -24.02 -35.61 25.45
C ASP A 133 -25.43 -35.56 26.07
N ASP A 134 -25.98 -34.35 26.20
CA ASP A 134 -27.32 -34.12 26.73
C ASP A 134 -28.44 -34.64 25.81
N LEU A 135 -28.28 -34.54 24.48
CA LEU A 135 -29.19 -35.14 23.51
C LEU A 135 -29.11 -36.68 23.51
N ILE A 136 -27.91 -37.25 23.59
CA ILE A 136 -27.71 -38.70 23.65
C ILE A 136 -28.27 -39.27 24.96
N GLY A 137 -28.11 -38.57 26.08
CA GLY A 137 -28.72 -38.92 27.36
C GLY A 137 -30.24 -39.03 27.24
N ARG A 138 -30.90 -38.00 26.72
CA ARG A 138 -32.36 -38.01 26.50
C ARG A 138 -32.83 -39.08 25.52
N GLN A 139 -32.06 -39.33 24.45
CA GLN A 139 -32.41 -40.39 23.50
C GLN A 139 -32.44 -41.77 24.17
N ARG A 140 -31.62 -42.00 25.20
CA ARG A 140 -31.63 -43.25 25.99
C ARG A 140 -32.82 -43.33 26.95
N ASP A 141 -33.28 -42.19 27.46
CA ASP A 141 -34.38 -42.10 28.43
C ASP A 141 -35.79 -42.20 27.80
N PHE A 142 -35.89 -42.35 26.47
CA PHE A 142 -37.12 -42.69 25.72
C PHE A 142 -38.35 -41.75 25.88
N ASP A 143 -38.20 -40.54 26.41
CA ASP A 143 -39.26 -39.50 26.43
C ASP A 143 -39.08 -38.52 25.26
N LEU A 144 -39.59 -38.87 24.07
CA LEU A 144 -39.54 -38.06 22.85
C LEU A 144 -40.80 -37.21 22.59
N VAL A 145 -41.64 -37.00 23.60
CA VAL A 145 -42.95 -36.34 23.42
C VAL A 145 -42.91 -34.83 23.68
N ASP A 146 -41.92 -34.32 24.42
CA ASP A 146 -41.88 -32.92 24.84
C ASP A 146 -40.84 -32.07 24.09
N ALA A 147 -41.24 -30.83 23.77
CA ALA A 147 -40.35 -29.85 23.15
C ALA A 147 -39.16 -29.52 24.06
N TYR A 148 -37.95 -29.83 23.58
CA TYR A 148 -36.73 -29.72 24.37
C TYR A 148 -36.03 -28.38 24.15
N GLN A 149 -35.53 -27.78 25.25
CA GLN A 149 -34.71 -26.57 25.20
C GLN A 149 -33.27 -26.90 25.59
N VAL A 150 -32.39 -26.83 24.60
CA VAL A 150 -30.94 -27.02 24.77
C VAL A 150 -30.37 -25.91 25.68
N PRO A 151 -29.39 -26.22 26.56
CA PRO A 151 -28.76 -25.20 27.41
C PRO A 151 -28.15 -24.09 26.55
N GLN A 152 -28.41 -22.83 26.92
CA GLN A 152 -27.99 -21.62 26.19
C GLN A 152 -28.67 -21.35 24.83
N ALA A 153 -29.64 -22.17 24.42
CA ALA A 153 -30.43 -21.90 23.22
C ALA A 153 -31.74 -21.15 23.55
N THR A 154 -32.03 -20.11 22.78
CA THR A 154 -33.28 -19.35 22.87
C THR A 154 -34.44 -20.07 22.17
N THR A 155 -34.12 -20.93 21.19
CA THR A 155 -35.10 -21.63 20.36
C THR A 155 -35.31 -23.04 20.87
N LYS A 156 -36.58 -23.43 21.07
CA LYS A 156 -36.97 -24.79 21.45
C LYS A 156 -36.98 -25.70 20.22
N ILE A 157 -36.54 -26.94 20.39
CA ILE A 157 -36.56 -27.97 19.36
C ILE A 157 -37.76 -28.89 19.66
N SER A 158 -38.72 -28.93 18.74
CA SER A 158 -39.79 -29.92 18.72
C SER A 158 -39.48 -30.96 17.65
N PHE A 159 -39.57 -32.24 17.97
CA PHE A 159 -39.49 -33.34 17.00
C PHE A 159 -40.87 -33.66 16.42
#